data_AF-A0A9D1MW15-F1
#
_entry.id   AF-A0A9D1MW15-F1
#
_cell.length_a   1.000
_cell.length_b   1.000
_cell.length_c   1.000
_cell.angle_alpha   90.00
_cell.angle_beta   90.00
_cell.angle_gamma   90.00
#
_symmetry.space_group_name_H-M   'P 1'
#
loop_
_entity.id
_entity.type
_entity.pdbx_description
1 polymer ?
#
loop_
_entity_poly.entity_id
_entity_poly.type
_entity_poly.pdbx_seq_one_letter_code
_entity_poly.pdbx_strand_id
1 'polypeptide(L)'
;MKKENEKEKNEQLAAAFQAHLQKLALPYRTKRTETDGEFTKIHLDFDGFACTLTGTAGYALGLSFLEYETSASTMTVRLRFRDDGMYYDLYDMENLADDAQFETLCFHNVRTPQAADTAAKKLIDGLNRHSALLQRIAADDALYAQLYENKLKDMATAMTEKNSDLQKLKTAPDKAAAEACLYTLDTFLGLGALDQSRTYKQWLAKGETKKAVEKLESMRQKQNLTVFETRFLEALKAGAFTLNEETRSKAAHEIDAKKYQGIYTVAALLLSFALWFGLSRLCSFLGAKIAFDGAELLTSGTLSLFICLLACIFTYPVLFKLLVRLTNKKHAARIIEASGIAEKPYSLFVRIAPVVFICVAAASLYAGSCGLALGNDAVLRRDTGRLQTETCSYSDFTFYTAEGYTESDGRFTEGQWICAVSADGKTVWQSDVPLAKETYDALCEKITENGAKLQFVHDNTQIDELNVAAQNGQNEE
;
A
#
# COMPACT_ATOMS: atom_id res chain seq x y z
N MET A 1 -22.87 13.36 -0.22
CA MET A 1 -21.44 13.72 -0.37
C MET A 1 -20.84 13.40 -1.75
N LYS A 2 -20.58 12.13 -2.14
CA LYS A 2 -19.74 11.84 -3.32
C LYS A 2 -20.26 12.46 -4.63
N LYS A 3 -21.55 12.26 -4.96
CA LYS A 3 -22.16 12.78 -6.21
C LYS A 3 -22.26 14.31 -6.27
N GLU A 4 -22.47 14.99 -5.15
CA GLU A 4 -22.49 16.47 -5.13
C GLU A 4 -21.09 17.03 -5.45
N ASN A 5 -20.05 16.40 -4.89
CA ASN A 5 -18.65 16.74 -5.14
C ASN A 5 -18.23 16.51 -6.62
N GLU A 6 -18.89 15.59 -7.32
CA GLU A 6 -18.67 15.29 -8.75
C GLU A 6 -19.36 16.34 -9.65
N LYS A 7 -20.61 16.74 -9.34
CA LYS A 7 -21.30 17.83 -10.05
C LYS A 7 -20.56 19.16 -9.94
N GLU A 8 -20.12 19.52 -8.73
CA GLU A 8 -19.37 20.76 -8.47
C GLU A 8 -18.06 20.81 -9.29
N LYS A 9 -17.36 19.68 -9.40
CA LYS A 9 -16.16 19.55 -10.24
C LYS A 9 -16.48 19.69 -11.73
N ASN A 10 -17.60 19.14 -12.22
CA ASN A 10 -18.00 19.31 -13.62
C ASN A 10 -18.32 20.78 -13.95
N GLU A 11 -18.94 21.51 -13.01
CA GLU A 11 -19.16 22.96 -13.15
C GLU A 11 -17.83 23.75 -13.13
N GLN A 12 -16.84 23.32 -12.35
CA GLN A 12 -15.48 23.89 -12.36
C GLN A 12 -14.74 23.62 -13.69
N LEU A 13 -14.85 22.41 -14.26
CA LEU A 13 -14.29 22.07 -15.58
C LEU A 13 -14.96 22.87 -16.70
N ALA A 14 -16.27 23.09 -16.62
CA ALA A 14 -17.03 23.93 -17.54
C ALA A 14 -16.56 25.39 -17.49
N ALA A 15 -16.42 25.96 -16.28
CA ALA A 15 -15.94 27.32 -16.07
C ALA A 15 -14.51 27.50 -16.59
N ALA A 16 -13.62 26.53 -16.36
CA ALA A 16 -12.25 26.54 -16.87
C ALA A 16 -12.20 26.65 -18.41
N PHE A 17 -12.94 25.82 -19.15
CA PHE A 17 -13.01 25.98 -20.60
C PHE A 17 -13.56 27.34 -21.03
N GLN A 18 -14.62 27.83 -20.38
CA GLN A 18 -15.22 29.12 -20.74
C GLN A 18 -14.26 30.31 -20.49
N ALA A 19 -13.43 30.25 -19.46
CA ALA A 19 -12.43 31.27 -19.13
C ALA A 19 -11.27 31.38 -20.13
N HIS A 20 -10.93 30.28 -20.84
CA HIS A 20 -9.88 30.31 -21.88
C HIS A 20 -10.42 30.40 -23.31
N LEU A 21 -11.68 30.02 -23.57
CA LEU A 21 -12.29 30.14 -24.91
C LEU A 21 -12.32 31.56 -25.49
N GLN A 22 -12.27 32.59 -24.65
CA GLN A 22 -12.13 33.99 -25.08
C GLN A 22 -10.74 34.32 -25.67
N LYS A 23 -9.76 33.42 -25.50
CA LYS A 23 -8.37 33.55 -25.94
C LYS A 23 -8.08 32.70 -27.18
N LEU A 24 -9.11 32.07 -27.77
CA LEU A 24 -8.95 31.32 -29.01
C LEU A 24 -8.73 32.29 -30.18
N ALA A 25 -7.57 32.17 -30.84
CA ALA A 25 -7.13 33.03 -31.93
C ALA A 25 -7.87 32.74 -33.25
N LEU A 26 -8.45 31.54 -33.39
CA LEU A 26 -9.31 31.21 -34.53
C LEU A 26 -10.75 31.69 -34.30
N PRO A 27 -11.33 32.46 -35.23
CA PRO A 27 -12.72 32.86 -35.15
C PRO A 27 -13.64 31.68 -35.45
N TYR A 28 -14.44 31.27 -34.46
CA TYR A 28 -15.53 30.31 -34.65
C TYR A 28 -16.81 31.04 -35.06
N ARG A 29 -17.56 30.43 -35.98
CA ARG A 29 -18.84 30.91 -36.53
C ARG A 29 -20.01 30.64 -35.60
N THR A 30 -19.99 29.50 -34.92
CA THR A 30 -21.03 29.04 -34.00
C THR A 30 -20.41 28.39 -32.77
N LYS A 31 -21.12 28.49 -31.64
CA LYS A 31 -20.79 27.81 -30.39
C LYS A 31 -22.04 27.23 -29.77
N ARG A 32 -21.94 25.98 -29.29
CA ARG A 32 -22.96 25.31 -28.47
C ARG A 32 -22.30 24.67 -27.27
N THR A 33 -22.93 24.75 -26.10
CA THR A 33 -22.42 24.19 -24.83
C THR A 33 -23.48 23.31 -24.22
N GLU A 34 -23.07 22.13 -23.78
CA GLU A 34 -23.95 21.11 -23.18
C GLU A 34 -23.27 20.52 -21.95
N THR A 35 -24.04 20.37 -20.87
CA THR A 35 -23.58 19.80 -19.61
C THR A 35 -24.64 18.83 -19.11
N ASP A 36 -24.20 17.62 -18.77
CA ASP A 36 -24.97 16.64 -18.04
C ASP A 36 -24.33 16.42 -16.64
N GLY A 37 -24.76 15.43 -15.88
CA GLY A 37 -24.24 15.21 -14.53
C GLY A 37 -22.76 14.77 -14.49
N GLU A 38 -22.25 14.20 -15.60
CA GLU A 38 -20.98 13.48 -15.66
C GLU A 38 -19.98 14.13 -16.63
N PHE A 39 -20.45 14.87 -17.65
CA PHE A 39 -19.66 15.52 -18.69
C PHE A 39 -20.04 17.00 -18.90
N THR A 40 -19.08 17.81 -19.33
CA THR A 40 -19.35 19.06 -20.07
C THR A 40 -18.70 19.02 -21.45
N LYS A 41 -19.41 19.51 -22.47
CA LYS A 41 -18.97 19.59 -23.86
C LYS A 41 -19.17 20.99 -24.44
N ILE A 42 -18.25 21.43 -25.28
CA ILE A 42 -18.37 22.69 -26.03
C ILE A 42 -17.98 22.45 -27.49
N HIS A 43 -18.90 22.74 -28.40
CA HIS A 43 -18.74 22.62 -29.85
C HIS A 43 -18.42 23.99 -30.47
N LEU A 44 -17.53 24.00 -31.46
CA LEU A 44 -17.04 25.19 -32.15
C LEU A 44 -16.90 24.90 -33.65
N ASP A 45 -17.53 25.71 -34.50
CA ASP A 45 -17.44 25.59 -35.96
C ASP A 45 -16.50 26.66 -36.53
N PHE A 46 -15.52 26.28 -37.36
CA PHE A 46 -14.58 27.21 -37.99
C PHE A 46 -14.81 27.30 -39.50
N ASP A 47 -13.86 27.88 -40.24
CA ASP A 47 -13.83 27.74 -41.68
C ASP A 47 -13.09 26.47 -42.08
N GLY A 48 -13.71 25.65 -42.93
CA GLY A 48 -13.18 24.37 -43.39
C GLY A 48 -13.03 23.25 -42.35
N PHE A 49 -13.23 23.50 -41.05
CA PHE A 49 -13.13 22.46 -40.01
C PHE A 49 -14.00 22.76 -38.78
N ALA A 50 -14.20 21.77 -37.90
CA ALA A 50 -14.91 21.91 -36.63
C ALA A 50 -14.15 21.26 -35.45
N CYS A 51 -14.44 21.71 -34.23
CA CYS A 51 -13.80 21.23 -33.00
C CYS A 51 -14.84 20.92 -31.90
N THR A 52 -14.46 20.07 -30.95
CA THR A 52 -15.21 19.85 -29.71
C THR A 52 -14.28 19.64 -28.52
N LEU A 53 -14.52 20.37 -27.44
CA LEU A 53 -13.85 20.28 -26.14
C LEU A 53 -14.72 19.48 -25.16
N THR A 54 -14.11 18.64 -24.31
CA THR A 54 -14.83 17.80 -23.33
C THR A 54 -14.12 17.80 -21.97
N GLY A 55 -14.86 17.74 -20.86
CA GLY A 55 -14.32 17.58 -19.50
C GLY A 55 -15.18 16.67 -18.61
N THR A 56 -14.54 15.92 -17.72
CA THR A 56 -15.14 14.83 -16.90
C THR A 56 -14.59 14.76 -15.47
N ALA A 57 -15.44 14.96 -14.47
CA ALA A 57 -15.09 14.82 -13.05
C ALA A 57 -14.91 13.34 -12.63
N GLY A 58 -13.80 13.02 -11.97
CA GLY A 58 -13.53 11.68 -11.40
C GLY A 58 -13.27 10.55 -12.40
N TYR A 59 -13.34 10.83 -13.70
CA TYR A 59 -13.03 9.90 -14.78
C TYR A 59 -11.84 10.40 -15.62
N ALA A 60 -10.94 9.48 -15.95
CA ALA A 60 -9.80 9.73 -16.82
C ALA A 60 -10.04 9.16 -18.22
N LEU A 61 -10.14 10.05 -19.21
CA LEU A 61 -10.27 9.70 -20.63
C LEU A 61 -8.92 9.29 -21.21
N GLY A 62 -8.94 8.17 -21.92
CA GLY A 62 -7.77 7.54 -22.53
C GLY A 62 -7.19 8.32 -23.69
N LEU A 63 -6.42 9.36 -23.37
CA LEU A 63 -5.39 9.90 -24.26
C LEU A 63 -3.96 9.63 -23.72
N SER A 64 -3.72 9.03 -22.52
CA SER A 64 -2.36 8.85 -21.94
C SER A 64 -2.06 7.51 -21.15
N PHE A 65 -0.83 6.90 -21.27
CA PHE A 65 -0.48 5.41 -21.28
C PHE A 65 0.57 5.05 -20.28
N LEU A 66 1.67 5.78 -20.38
CA LEU A 66 2.71 5.87 -19.39
C LEU A 66 2.26 6.84 -18.27
N GLU A 67 1.10 7.50 -18.46
CA GLU A 67 0.71 8.80 -17.88
C GLU A 67 -0.73 8.88 -17.32
N TYR A 68 -1.62 7.88 -17.54
CA TYR A 68 -2.88 7.79 -16.78
C TYR A 68 -2.57 7.63 -15.29
N GLU A 69 -3.30 8.27 -14.38
CA GLU A 69 -3.22 7.94 -12.96
C GLU A 69 -4.59 7.67 -12.33
N THR A 70 -4.61 6.74 -11.37
CA THR A 70 -5.78 6.44 -10.55
C THR A 70 -6.36 7.72 -9.92
N SER A 71 -7.69 7.89 -9.98
CA SER A 71 -8.49 8.92 -9.30
C SER A 71 -8.38 10.40 -9.77
N ALA A 72 -7.91 10.68 -10.99
CA ALA A 72 -7.99 12.02 -11.58
C ALA A 72 -9.30 12.28 -12.36
N SER A 73 -9.68 13.56 -12.47
CA SER A 73 -10.65 14.07 -13.47
C SER A 73 -9.90 14.38 -14.77
N THR A 74 -10.56 14.50 -15.94
CA THR A 74 -9.85 14.84 -17.20
C THR A 74 -10.56 15.83 -18.12
N MET A 75 -9.80 16.35 -19.09
CA MET A 75 -10.26 17.29 -20.14
C MET A 75 -9.59 16.89 -21.46
N THR A 76 -10.29 16.97 -22.59
CA THR A 76 -9.81 16.51 -23.92
C THR A 76 -10.39 17.36 -25.06
N VAL A 77 -9.91 17.14 -26.30
CA VAL A 77 -10.30 17.85 -27.52
C VAL A 77 -10.33 16.92 -28.74
N ARG A 78 -11.22 17.20 -29.69
CA ARG A 78 -11.31 16.52 -31.00
C ARG A 78 -11.57 17.51 -32.16
N LEU A 79 -11.13 17.15 -33.35
CA LEU A 79 -11.07 17.95 -34.58
C LEU A 79 -11.61 17.18 -35.78
N ARG A 80 -12.22 17.86 -36.76
CA ARG A 80 -12.78 17.28 -38.01
C ARG A 80 -12.64 18.25 -39.19
N PHE A 81 -12.12 17.78 -40.33
CA PHE A 81 -11.83 18.62 -41.51
C PHE A 81 -12.69 18.31 -42.75
N ARG A 82 -13.28 17.11 -42.84
CA ARG A 82 -14.14 16.69 -43.94
C ARG A 82 -15.33 15.92 -43.40
N ASP A 83 -16.37 15.76 -44.22
CA ASP A 83 -17.51 14.91 -43.90
C ASP A 83 -17.25 13.42 -44.24
N ASP A 84 -15.98 13.00 -44.28
CA ASP A 84 -15.52 11.62 -44.47
C ASP A 84 -15.38 10.84 -43.15
N GLY A 85 -15.82 11.42 -42.03
CA GLY A 85 -16.02 10.74 -40.74
C GLY A 85 -14.80 10.70 -39.82
N MET A 86 -13.60 11.01 -40.31
CA MET A 86 -12.42 11.00 -39.44
C MET A 86 -12.52 12.10 -38.36
N TYR A 87 -12.15 11.74 -37.13
CA TYR A 87 -11.78 12.71 -36.09
C TYR A 87 -10.31 12.54 -35.71
N TYR A 88 -9.74 13.64 -35.24
CA TYR A 88 -8.35 13.75 -34.83
C TYR A 88 -8.27 14.44 -33.46
N ASP A 89 -7.29 14.09 -32.63
CA ASP A 89 -6.99 14.84 -31.40
C ASP A 89 -5.88 15.88 -31.64
N LEU A 90 -5.40 16.57 -30.60
CA LEU A 90 -4.26 17.49 -30.76
C LEU A 90 -2.95 16.74 -31.07
N TYR A 91 -2.78 15.52 -30.57
CA TYR A 91 -1.60 14.73 -30.87
C TYR A 91 -1.48 14.38 -32.35
N ASP A 92 -2.60 14.13 -33.03
CA ASP A 92 -2.64 13.93 -34.48
C ASP A 92 -2.23 15.18 -35.28
N MET A 93 -2.43 16.37 -34.70
CA MET A 93 -1.94 17.63 -35.28
C MET A 93 -0.46 17.83 -34.97
N GLU A 94 -0.03 17.54 -33.75
CA GLU A 94 1.39 17.52 -33.35
C GLU A 94 2.19 16.46 -34.14
N ASN A 95 1.56 15.36 -34.57
CA ASN A 95 2.11 14.32 -35.47
C ASN A 95 2.33 14.79 -36.92
N LEU A 96 1.78 15.94 -37.31
CA LEU A 96 1.90 16.52 -38.66
C LEU A 96 2.56 17.89 -38.70
N ALA A 97 2.55 18.59 -37.58
CA ALA A 97 3.20 19.87 -37.43
C ALA A 97 4.70 19.70 -37.72
N ASP A 98 5.22 20.49 -38.67
CA ASP A 98 6.66 20.54 -38.97
C ASP A 98 7.49 20.89 -37.71
N ASP A 99 6.85 21.50 -36.70
CA ASP A 99 7.37 21.89 -35.39
C ASP A 99 6.81 21.05 -34.21
N ALA A 100 6.45 19.78 -34.43
CA ALA A 100 5.91 18.80 -33.46
C ALA A 100 6.41 18.92 -31.99
N GLN A 101 5.71 19.71 -31.16
CA GLN A 101 6.01 19.90 -29.73
C GLN A 101 4.94 19.27 -28.82
N PHE A 102 5.08 17.96 -28.63
CA PHE A 102 4.28 17.15 -27.71
C PHE A 102 4.41 17.62 -26.25
N GLU A 103 3.47 18.43 -25.77
CA GLU A 103 3.34 18.75 -24.35
C GLU A 103 2.61 17.63 -23.60
N THR A 104 3.39 16.72 -23.02
CA THR A 104 2.94 15.51 -22.28
C THR A 104 1.74 15.73 -21.36
N LEU A 105 0.80 14.77 -21.36
CA LEU A 105 -0.57 14.96 -20.86
C LEU A 105 -0.75 14.74 -19.35
N CYS A 106 0.33 14.86 -18.57
CA CYS A 106 0.27 15.07 -17.13
C CYS A 106 -0.69 16.22 -16.72
N PHE A 107 -0.94 17.17 -17.64
CA PHE A 107 -1.87 18.29 -17.45
C PHE A 107 -3.34 17.98 -17.71
N HIS A 108 -3.70 16.83 -18.30
CA HIS A 108 -5.10 16.43 -18.39
C HIS A 108 -5.62 15.85 -17.07
N ASN A 109 -4.75 15.32 -16.19
CA ASN A 109 -5.14 14.78 -14.88
C ASN A 109 -5.51 15.90 -13.88
N VAL A 110 -6.75 16.36 -13.95
CA VAL A 110 -7.31 17.40 -13.08
C VAL A 110 -7.61 16.84 -11.68
N ARG A 111 -6.75 17.19 -10.73
CA ARG A 111 -6.92 16.92 -9.29
C ARG A 111 -7.34 18.13 -8.45
N THR A 112 -7.21 19.34 -8.98
CA THR A 112 -7.56 20.60 -8.31
C THR A 112 -8.23 21.58 -9.29
N PRO A 113 -8.96 22.61 -8.82
CA PRO A 113 -9.50 23.65 -9.70
C PRO A 113 -8.44 24.38 -10.51
N GLN A 114 -7.22 24.55 -9.98
CA GLN A 114 -6.08 25.14 -10.70
C GLN A 114 -5.56 24.21 -11.81
N ALA A 115 -5.66 22.89 -11.63
CA ALA A 115 -5.37 21.94 -12.70
C ALA A 115 -6.44 21.99 -13.80
N ALA A 116 -7.72 22.22 -13.47
CA ALA A 116 -8.78 22.43 -14.46
C ALA A 116 -8.49 23.65 -15.35
N ASP A 117 -8.13 24.79 -14.73
CA ASP A 117 -7.74 26.00 -15.45
C ASP A 117 -6.52 25.76 -16.37
N THR A 118 -5.49 25.09 -15.84
CA THR A 118 -4.26 24.75 -16.59
C THR A 118 -4.53 23.80 -17.76
N ALA A 119 -5.39 22.80 -17.58
CA ALA A 119 -5.79 21.83 -18.59
C ALA A 119 -6.58 22.50 -19.72
N ALA A 120 -7.60 23.29 -19.36
CA ALA A 120 -8.39 24.08 -20.30
C ALA A 120 -7.51 25.06 -21.09
N LYS A 121 -6.61 25.79 -20.42
CA LYS A 121 -5.67 26.70 -21.07
C LYS A 121 -4.82 25.99 -22.12
N LYS A 122 -4.19 24.86 -21.77
CA LYS A 122 -3.33 24.09 -22.69
C LYS A 122 -4.08 23.56 -23.91
N LEU A 123 -5.33 23.12 -23.74
CA LEU A 123 -6.16 22.67 -24.86
C LEU A 123 -6.50 23.83 -25.82
N ILE A 124 -6.77 25.03 -25.31
CA ILE A 124 -6.98 26.22 -26.14
C ILE A 124 -5.66 26.71 -26.77
N ASP A 125 -4.56 26.73 -26.02
CA ASP A 125 -3.24 27.12 -26.51
C ASP A 125 -2.73 26.17 -27.61
N GLY A 126 -3.04 24.86 -27.53
CA GLY A 126 -2.75 23.89 -28.60
C GLY A 126 -3.57 24.13 -29.87
N LEU A 127 -4.87 24.40 -29.74
CA LEU A 127 -5.72 24.82 -30.88
C LEU A 127 -5.23 26.13 -31.52
N ASN A 128 -4.72 27.06 -30.70
CA ASN A 128 -4.09 28.30 -31.16
C ASN A 128 -2.76 28.05 -31.88
N ARG A 129 -1.87 27.23 -31.30
CA ARG A 129 -0.57 26.85 -31.87
C ARG A 129 -0.74 26.25 -33.26
N HIS A 130 -1.59 25.24 -33.37
CA HIS A 130 -1.82 24.55 -34.64
C HIS A 130 -2.80 25.27 -35.56
N SER A 131 -3.33 26.46 -35.20
CA SER A 131 -4.36 27.18 -35.97
C SER A 131 -4.11 27.25 -37.48
N ALA A 132 -2.90 27.66 -37.88
CA ALA A 132 -2.49 27.72 -39.29
C ALA A 132 -2.36 26.33 -39.94
N LEU A 133 -1.98 25.30 -39.18
CA LEU A 133 -1.96 23.92 -39.64
C LEU A 133 -3.39 23.37 -39.80
N LEU A 134 -4.31 23.65 -38.87
CA LEU A 134 -5.73 23.28 -38.98
C LEU A 134 -6.35 23.87 -40.25
N GLN A 135 -6.08 25.15 -40.53
CA GLN A 135 -6.52 25.81 -41.74
C GLN A 135 -5.83 25.28 -43.01
N ARG A 136 -4.55 24.93 -42.96
CA ARG A 136 -3.85 24.26 -44.08
C ARG A 136 -4.47 22.88 -44.38
N ILE A 137 -4.68 22.03 -43.37
CA ILE A 137 -5.30 20.70 -43.51
C ILE A 137 -6.72 20.81 -44.11
N ALA A 138 -7.46 21.87 -43.77
CA ALA A 138 -8.77 22.15 -44.34
C ALA A 138 -8.75 22.63 -45.82
N ALA A 139 -7.61 23.11 -46.32
CA ALA A 139 -7.47 23.74 -47.65
C ALA A 139 -6.52 22.99 -48.61
N ASP A 140 -5.72 22.05 -48.11
CA ASP A 140 -4.70 21.31 -48.86
C ASP A 140 -5.06 19.81 -48.91
N ASP A 141 -5.46 19.33 -50.09
CA ASP A 141 -5.82 17.93 -50.33
C ASP A 141 -4.67 16.95 -50.08
N ALA A 142 -3.42 17.35 -50.32
CA ALA A 142 -2.25 16.48 -50.13
C ALA A 142 -1.86 16.39 -48.65
N LEU A 143 -1.89 17.51 -47.93
CA LEU A 143 -1.66 17.52 -46.48
C LEU A 143 -2.78 16.79 -45.72
N TYR A 144 -4.03 16.89 -46.18
CA TYR A 144 -5.11 16.07 -45.66
C TYR A 144 -4.89 14.58 -45.95
N ALA A 145 -4.49 14.22 -47.17
CA ALA A 145 -4.15 12.83 -47.50
C ALA A 145 -3.01 12.29 -46.63
N GLN A 146 -2.02 13.11 -46.26
CA GLN A 146 -0.96 12.76 -45.32
C GLN A 146 -1.47 12.55 -43.87
N LEU A 147 -2.40 13.39 -43.38
CA LEU A 147 -3.08 13.18 -42.09
C LEU A 147 -3.81 11.84 -42.06
N TYR A 148 -4.62 11.62 -43.09
CA TYR A 148 -5.40 10.43 -43.30
C TYR A 148 -4.50 9.20 -43.37
N GLU A 149 -3.42 9.23 -44.16
CA GLU A 149 -2.41 8.16 -44.22
C GLU A 149 -1.67 7.90 -42.91
N ASN A 150 -1.32 8.94 -42.13
CA ASN A 150 -0.64 8.73 -40.85
C ASN A 150 -1.58 8.05 -39.86
N LYS A 151 -2.80 8.56 -39.69
CA LYS A 151 -3.79 7.91 -38.82
C LYS A 151 -4.11 6.48 -39.28
N LEU A 152 -4.19 6.24 -40.59
CA LEU A 152 -4.28 4.90 -41.17
C LEU A 152 -3.05 4.01 -40.87
N LYS A 153 -1.84 4.56 -40.74
CA LYS A 153 -0.63 3.80 -40.34
C LYS A 153 -0.61 3.49 -38.85
N ASP A 154 -1.23 4.32 -38.03
CA ASP A 154 -1.28 4.13 -36.58
C ASP A 154 -2.34 3.08 -36.25
N MET A 155 -3.50 3.18 -36.91
CA MET A 155 -4.43 2.06 -37.10
C MET A 155 -3.67 0.82 -37.60
N ALA A 156 -2.89 0.92 -38.70
CA ALA A 156 -2.14 -0.19 -39.28
C ALA A 156 -0.91 -0.67 -38.49
N THR A 157 -0.65 -0.13 -37.30
CA THR A 157 0.33 -0.74 -36.42
C THR A 157 -0.28 -1.15 -35.09
N ALA A 158 -1.32 -0.46 -34.59
CA ALA A 158 -2.22 -0.98 -33.55
C ALA A 158 -2.87 -2.31 -33.98
N MET A 159 -3.32 -2.36 -35.24
CA MET A 159 -3.94 -3.47 -35.96
C MET A 159 -2.92 -4.09 -36.93
N THR A 160 -3.12 -5.34 -37.33
CA THR A 160 -2.18 -6.08 -38.20
C THR A 160 -2.39 -5.83 -39.70
N GLU A 161 -1.33 -6.06 -40.49
CA GLU A 161 -1.21 -5.72 -41.94
C GLU A 161 -2.37 -6.15 -42.87
N LYS A 162 -3.22 -7.11 -42.48
CA LYS A 162 -4.24 -7.75 -43.35
C LYS A 162 -5.68 -7.23 -43.19
N ASN A 163 -5.94 -6.23 -42.34
CA ASN A 163 -7.28 -5.67 -42.11
C ASN A 163 -7.88 -5.06 -43.40
N SER A 164 -9.09 -5.47 -43.78
CA SER A 164 -9.73 -5.17 -45.08
C SER A 164 -10.46 -3.84 -45.19
N ASP A 165 -11.02 -3.28 -44.11
CA ASP A 165 -11.58 -1.91 -44.17
C ASP A 165 -10.43 -0.90 -44.18
N LEU A 166 -9.33 -1.24 -43.50
CA LEU A 166 -8.00 -0.66 -43.70
C LEU A 166 -7.37 -0.99 -45.09
N GLN A 167 -8.04 -1.71 -46.00
CA GLN A 167 -7.70 -1.75 -47.44
C GLN A 167 -8.71 -0.98 -48.29
N LYS A 168 -10.01 -0.97 -47.95
CA LYS A 168 -10.99 -0.07 -48.60
C LYS A 168 -10.60 1.39 -48.40
N LEU A 169 -10.31 1.82 -47.17
CA LEU A 169 -9.82 3.16 -46.86
C LEU A 169 -8.49 3.52 -47.57
N LYS A 170 -7.71 2.52 -48.02
CA LYS A 170 -6.50 2.69 -48.86
C LYS A 170 -6.79 2.70 -50.38
N THR A 171 -8.03 2.53 -50.81
CA THR A 171 -8.43 2.46 -52.22
C THR A 171 -9.58 3.40 -52.60
N ALA A 172 -10.50 3.70 -51.68
CA ALA A 172 -11.48 4.78 -51.76
C ALA A 172 -11.95 5.19 -50.35
N PRO A 173 -12.07 6.50 -50.03
CA PRO A 173 -12.70 6.93 -48.78
C PRO A 173 -14.17 6.52 -48.71
N ASP A 174 -14.60 6.02 -47.55
CA ASP A 174 -16.00 5.73 -47.23
C ASP A 174 -16.26 6.09 -45.76
N LYS A 175 -17.24 6.96 -45.52
CA LYS A 175 -17.44 7.63 -44.23
C LYS A 175 -17.64 6.66 -43.07
N ALA A 176 -18.41 5.60 -43.31
CA ALA A 176 -18.75 4.61 -42.31
C ALA A 176 -17.54 3.77 -41.85
N ALA A 177 -16.55 3.58 -42.72
CA ALA A 177 -15.34 2.84 -42.39
C ALA A 177 -14.33 3.66 -41.56
N ALA A 178 -14.30 4.99 -41.74
CA ALA A 178 -13.39 5.89 -41.03
C ALA A 178 -13.66 5.96 -39.52
N GLU A 179 -14.93 6.23 -39.13
CA GLU A 179 -15.34 6.36 -37.74
C GLU A 179 -15.06 5.10 -36.90
N ALA A 180 -15.18 3.92 -37.53
CA ALA A 180 -14.99 2.62 -36.89
C ALA A 180 -13.53 2.34 -36.45
N CYS A 181 -12.54 2.76 -37.25
CA CYS A 181 -11.13 2.47 -36.94
C CYS A 181 -10.57 3.32 -35.80
N LEU A 182 -11.12 4.53 -35.58
CA LEU A 182 -10.62 5.48 -34.57
C LEU A 182 -10.91 5.05 -33.13
N TYR A 183 -12.15 4.63 -32.86
CA TYR A 183 -12.56 4.15 -31.52
C TYR A 183 -11.73 2.97 -31.00
N THR A 184 -11.24 2.13 -31.93
CA THR A 184 -10.35 1.01 -31.62
C THR A 184 -8.99 1.48 -31.14
N LEU A 185 -8.49 2.59 -31.70
CA LEU A 185 -7.30 3.25 -31.18
C LEU A 185 -7.63 3.76 -29.78
N ASP A 186 -8.56 4.69 -29.54
CA ASP A 186 -8.88 5.25 -28.21
C ASP A 186 -9.08 4.21 -27.06
N THR A 187 -9.58 3.01 -27.37
CA THR A 187 -9.78 1.91 -26.40
C THR A 187 -8.54 1.02 -26.21
N PHE A 188 -7.67 0.94 -27.22
CA PHE A 188 -6.25 0.79 -26.94
C PHE A 188 -5.92 1.91 -25.93
N LEU A 189 -6.11 3.19 -26.26
CA LEU A 189 -5.54 4.34 -25.55
C LEU A 189 -5.92 4.63 -24.07
N GLY A 190 -6.41 3.69 -23.25
CA GLY A 190 -6.89 3.95 -21.87
C GLY A 190 -6.36 3.16 -20.66
N LEU A 191 -5.77 1.95 -20.75
CA LEU A 191 -5.51 1.11 -19.55
C LEU A 191 -4.31 1.57 -18.66
N GLY A 192 -3.82 2.80 -18.82
CA GLY A 192 -2.53 3.40 -18.43
C GLY A 192 -1.76 2.91 -17.17
N ALA A 193 -1.58 3.81 -16.22
CA ALA A 193 -1.04 3.52 -14.90
C ALA A 193 -2.14 3.70 -13.83
N LEU A 194 -3.22 2.91 -14.02
CA LEU A 194 -3.97 2.31 -12.91
C LEU A 194 -3.04 1.42 -12.06
N ASP A 195 -2.10 2.05 -11.33
CA ASP A 195 -1.25 1.52 -10.24
C ASP A 195 -0.49 0.18 -10.44
N GLN A 196 -0.39 -0.32 -11.69
CA GLN A 196 0.14 -1.67 -11.99
C GLN A 196 1.22 -1.68 -13.09
N SER A 197 1.96 -0.59 -13.24
CA SER A 197 2.99 -0.38 -14.27
C SER A 197 4.35 -1.06 -13.98
N ARG A 198 4.49 -1.79 -12.86
CA ARG A 198 5.73 -2.47 -12.40
C ARG A 198 6.43 -3.37 -13.43
N THR A 199 5.75 -3.77 -14.50
CA THR A 199 6.03 -5.02 -15.19
C THR A 199 6.65 -4.85 -16.59
N TYR A 200 6.32 -3.80 -17.34
CA TYR A 200 6.62 -3.82 -18.78
C TYR A 200 8.07 -3.52 -19.18
N LYS A 201 8.71 -2.42 -18.73
CA LYS A 201 10.13 -2.16 -19.06
C LYS A 201 11.10 -3.11 -18.33
N GLN A 202 10.70 -3.67 -17.18
CA GLN A 202 11.48 -4.68 -16.44
C GLN A 202 11.59 -6.01 -17.20
N TRP A 203 10.50 -6.42 -17.86
CA TRP A 203 10.45 -7.66 -18.61
C TRP A 203 11.40 -7.62 -19.83
N LEU A 204 11.38 -6.56 -20.65
CA LEU A 204 12.33 -6.36 -21.77
C LEU A 204 13.79 -6.42 -21.29
N ALA A 205 14.09 -5.76 -20.18
CA ALA A 205 15.44 -5.64 -19.63
C ALA A 205 16.00 -6.94 -19.01
N LYS A 206 15.16 -7.95 -18.70
CA LYS A 206 15.62 -9.29 -18.28
C LYS A 206 15.91 -10.25 -19.45
N GLY A 207 15.90 -9.76 -20.70
CA GLY A 207 15.87 -10.60 -21.89
C GLY A 207 14.50 -11.23 -22.14
N GLU A 208 13.51 -10.94 -21.29
CA GLU A 208 12.12 -11.34 -21.47
C GLU A 208 11.45 -10.36 -22.46
N THR A 209 12.08 -10.10 -23.62
CA THR A 209 11.49 -9.31 -24.73
C THR A 209 10.12 -9.86 -25.10
N LYS A 210 9.95 -11.19 -25.07
CA LYS A 210 8.66 -11.87 -25.13
C LYS A 210 7.69 -11.31 -24.09
N LYS A 211 8.05 -11.35 -22.80
CA LYS A 211 7.22 -10.72 -21.76
C LYS A 211 7.08 -9.23 -21.94
N ALA A 212 7.94 -8.52 -22.67
CA ALA A 212 7.74 -7.11 -22.99
C ALA A 212 7.10 -6.81 -24.36
N VAL A 213 6.65 -7.90 -24.98
CA VAL A 213 5.42 -8.07 -25.75
C VAL A 213 4.24 -8.61 -24.88
N GLU A 214 4.35 -8.86 -23.56
CA GLU A 214 3.24 -9.24 -22.62
C GLU A 214 2.85 -8.26 -21.47
N LYS A 215 3.77 -7.44 -20.91
CA LYS A 215 3.51 -5.94 -20.59
C LYS A 215 3.93 -3.66 -22.55
N LEU A 216 4.67 -3.61 -23.73
CA LEU A 216 4.59 -2.67 -24.86
C LEU A 216 3.68 -3.19 -25.99
N GLU A 217 2.83 -4.17 -25.69
CA GLU A 217 1.61 -4.65 -26.41
C GLU A 217 0.37 -4.09 -25.70
N SER A 218 0.34 -4.26 -24.37
CA SER A 218 -0.76 -3.92 -23.47
C SER A 218 -0.52 -2.70 -22.60
N MET A 219 0.72 -2.17 -22.51
CA MET A 219 0.83 -0.74 -22.46
C MET A 219 0.43 -0.20 -23.82
N ARG A 220 0.69 -0.84 -24.98
CA ARG A 220 0.20 -0.34 -26.29
C ARG A 220 -1.30 -0.07 -26.31
N GLN A 221 -2.02 -0.93 -25.62
CA GLN A 221 -3.37 -0.70 -25.12
C GLN A 221 -3.48 0.43 -24.06
N LYS A 222 -2.88 1.65 -24.20
CA LYS A 222 -3.03 2.75 -23.18
C LYS A 222 -2.93 4.29 -23.51
N GLN A 223 -2.53 4.81 -24.69
CA GLN A 223 -2.49 6.27 -25.11
C GLN A 223 -2.31 6.44 -26.60
N ASN A 224 -2.54 7.68 -27.09
CA ASN A 224 -1.91 8.15 -28.31
C ASN A 224 -0.41 8.26 -28.04
N LEU A 225 0.22 7.09 -28.05
CA LEU A 225 1.65 6.81 -27.98
C LEU A 225 1.94 6.91 -29.47
N THR A 226 2.17 8.13 -29.96
CA THR A 226 1.22 8.82 -30.85
C THR A 226 0.95 8.15 -32.22
N VAL A 227 1.47 8.74 -33.31
CA VAL A 227 1.76 8.04 -34.57
C VAL A 227 2.74 6.88 -34.34
N PHE A 228 3.47 6.94 -33.22
CA PHE A 228 4.89 6.70 -33.20
C PHE A 228 5.27 5.44 -32.41
N GLU A 229 4.38 5.03 -31.54
CA GLU A 229 4.68 4.24 -30.36
C GLU A 229 3.62 3.12 -30.24
N THR A 230 2.41 3.41 -30.67
CA THR A 230 1.54 2.58 -31.52
C THR A 230 2.33 1.90 -32.64
N ARG A 231 3.35 2.54 -33.25
CA ARG A 231 4.23 1.86 -34.21
C ARG A 231 5.16 0.80 -33.60
N PHE A 232 5.34 0.74 -32.28
CA PHE A 232 6.51 0.07 -31.69
C PHE A 232 6.33 -1.34 -31.07
N LEU A 233 5.11 -1.89 -30.94
CA LEU A 233 4.98 -3.35 -30.70
C LEU A 233 5.28 -4.18 -31.95
N GLU A 234 4.92 -3.73 -33.15
CA GLU A 234 5.19 -4.56 -34.34
C GLU A 234 6.70 -4.67 -34.61
N ALA A 235 7.46 -3.60 -34.33
CA ALA A 235 8.93 -3.68 -34.24
C ALA A 235 9.40 -4.70 -33.17
N LEU A 236 8.77 -4.73 -31.98
CA LEU A 236 9.08 -5.69 -30.91
C LEU A 236 8.74 -7.15 -31.27
N LYS A 237 7.65 -7.41 -32.00
CA LYS A 237 7.25 -8.75 -32.44
C LYS A 237 8.07 -9.25 -33.62
N ALA A 238 8.44 -8.37 -34.56
CA ALA A 238 9.21 -8.73 -35.76
C ALA A 238 10.68 -9.08 -35.46
N GLY A 239 11.14 -8.95 -34.21
CA GLY A 239 12.56 -9.04 -33.85
C GLY A 239 13.37 -7.80 -34.23
N ALA A 240 12.73 -6.77 -34.80
CA ALA A 240 13.33 -5.50 -35.21
C ALA A 240 13.62 -4.54 -34.03
N PHE A 241 13.62 -5.04 -32.79
CA PHE A 241 13.79 -4.25 -31.57
C PHE A 241 14.75 -4.96 -30.61
N THR A 242 15.90 -4.34 -30.33
CA THR A 242 16.98 -4.91 -29.53
C THR A 242 17.45 -3.96 -28.41
N LEU A 243 18.06 -4.53 -27.36
CA LEU A 243 18.61 -3.79 -26.22
C LEU A 243 20.08 -4.19 -25.99
N ASN A 244 20.91 -3.24 -25.57
CA ASN A 244 22.34 -3.45 -25.34
C ASN A 244 22.66 -3.99 -23.93
N GLU A 245 23.87 -4.55 -23.78
CA GLU A 245 24.20 -5.42 -22.64
C GLU A 245 24.37 -4.68 -21.30
N GLU A 246 24.90 -3.46 -21.30
CA GLU A 246 25.09 -2.68 -20.06
C GLU A 246 23.75 -2.34 -19.39
N THR A 247 22.71 -2.05 -20.19
CA THR A 247 21.34 -1.76 -19.75
C THR A 247 20.70 -2.99 -19.09
N ARG A 248 20.92 -4.17 -19.68
CA ARG A 248 20.43 -5.48 -19.19
C ARG A 248 20.99 -5.83 -17.81
N SER A 249 22.31 -5.67 -17.63
CA SER A 249 23.01 -6.00 -16.38
C SER A 249 22.50 -5.17 -15.17
N LYS A 250 22.32 -3.86 -15.35
CA LYS A 250 21.89 -2.95 -14.28
C LYS A 250 20.47 -3.27 -13.79
N ALA A 251 19.51 -3.43 -14.71
CA ALA A 251 18.12 -3.72 -14.37
C ALA A 251 17.91 -5.07 -13.67
N ALA A 252 18.66 -6.11 -14.05
CA ALA A 252 18.59 -7.42 -13.41
C ALA A 252 18.95 -7.36 -11.92
N HIS A 253 20.03 -6.64 -11.58
CA HIS A 253 20.52 -6.50 -10.20
C HIS A 253 19.54 -5.79 -9.25
N GLU A 254 18.69 -4.88 -9.74
CA GLU A 254 17.69 -4.19 -8.91
C GLU A 254 16.45 -5.06 -8.63
N ILE A 255 16.00 -5.83 -9.62
CA ILE A 255 14.81 -6.68 -9.50
C ILE A 255 15.07 -7.81 -8.50
N ASP A 256 16.26 -8.40 -8.52
CA ASP A 256 16.64 -9.45 -7.58
C ASP A 256 16.79 -8.89 -6.15
N ALA A 257 17.29 -7.66 -5.97
CA ALA A 257 17.34 -7.00 -4.67
C ALA A 257 15.93 -6.85 -4.05
N LYS A 258 14.93 -6.50 -4.85
CA LYS A 258 13.51 -6.43 -4.44
C LYS A 258 12.88 -7.80 -4.18
N LYS A 259 13.31 -8.87 -4.87
CA LYS A 259 12.89 -10.25 -4.54
C LYS A 259 13.42 -10.67 -3.17
N TYR A 260 14.71 -10.45 -2.90
CA TYR A 260 15.33 -10.83 -1.63
C TYR A 260 14.83 -10.01 -0.44
N GLN A 261 14.50 -8.73 -0.62
CA GLN A 261 13.86 -7.88 0.38
C GLN A 261 12.66 -8.56 1.06
N GLY A 262 11.74 -9.16 0.29
CA GLY A 262 10.53 -9.77 0.88
C GLY A 262 10.87 -10.88 1.88
N ILE A 263 11.80 -11.76 1.49
CA ILE A 263 12.30 -12.87 2.33
C ILE A 263 12.98 -12.32 3.59
N TYR A 264 13.89 -11.34 3.45
CA TYR A 264 14.58 -10.74 4.60
C TYR A 264 13.65 -9.94 5.51
N THR A 265 12.53 -9.40 5.01
CA THR A 265 11.53 -8.70 5.84
C THR A 265 10.80 -9.68 6.75
N VAL A 266 10.31 -10.80 6.21
CA VAL A 266 9.65 -11.86 6.99
C VAL A 266 10.62 -12.48 8.00
N ALA A 267 11.85 -12.81 7.57
CA ALA A 267 12.87 -13.36 8.46
C ALA A 267 13.27 -12.39 9.58
N ALA A 268 13.40 -11.09 9.28
CA ALA A 268 13.70 -10.08 10.29
C ALA A 268 12.57 -9.92 11.32
N LEU A 269 11.30 -9.96 10.89
CA LEU A 269 10.15 -9.88 11.79
C LEU A 269 10.07 -11.09 12.72
N LEU A 270 10.21 -12.32 12.19
CA LEU A 270 10.20 -13.55 12.99
C LEU A 270 11.34 -13.59 14.03
N LEU A 271 12.55 -13.20 13.64
CA LEU A 271 13.70 -13.11 14.55
C LEU A 271 13.53 -11.98 15.57
N SER A 272 12.89 -10.87 15.20
CA SER A 272 12.55 -9.77 16.11
C SER A 272 11.58 -10.26 17.21
N PHE A 273 10.53 -10.99 16.81
CA PHE A 273 9.54 -11.54 17.72
C PHE A 273 10.13 -12.57 18.68
N ALA A 274 10.91 -13.53 18.17
CA ALA A 274 11.59 -14.53 19.00
C ALA A 274 12.55 -13.88 20.01
N LEU A 275 13.29 -12.84 19.60
CA LEU A 275 14.21 -12.11 20.46
C LEU A 275 13.48 -11.36 21.58
N TRP A 276 12.37 -10.66 21.28
CA TRP A 276 11.62 -9.94 22.31
C TRP A 276 10.89 -10.87 23.28
N PHE A 277 10.29 -11.95 22.78
CA PHE A 277 9.62 -12.94 23.63
C PHE A 277 10.63 -13.61 24.59
N GLY A 278 11.78 -14.03 24.07
CA GLY A 278 12.86 -14.62 24.88
C GLY A 278 13.46 -13.64 25.88
N LEU A 279 13.75 -12.39 25.46
CA LEU A 279 14.27 -11.35 26.34
C LEU A 279 13.27 -10.99 27.44
N SER A 280 11.98 -10.86 27.12
CA SER A 280 10.97 -10.52 28.11
C SER A 280 10.83 -11.62 29.18
N ARG A 281 10.80 -12.90 28.77
CA ARG A 281 10.83 -14.04 29.72
C ARG A 281 12.10 -14.04 30.58
N LEU A 282 13.27 -13.79 30.00
CA LEU A 282 14.54 -13.71 30.75
C LEU A 282 14.55 -12.54 31.75
N CYS A 283 14.12 -11.35 31.33
CA CYS A 283 14.02 -10.19 32.22
C CYS A 283 12.99 -10.41 33.33
N SER A 284 11.84 -11.06 33.05
CA SER A 284 10.84 -11.37 34.07
C SER A 284 11.42 -12.34 35.12
N PHE A 285 12.11 -13.40 34.68
CA PHE A 285 12.81 -14.34 35.57
C PHE A 285 13.88 -13.66 36.44
N LEU A 286 14.67 -12.75 35.87
CA LEU A 286 15.65 -11.96 36.63
C LEU A 286 14.97 -10.98 37.61
N GLY A 287 13.81 -10.42 37.24
CA GLY A 287 13.00 -9.56 38.10
C GLY A 287 12.50 -10.31 39.34
N ALA A 288 11.96 -11.51 39.13
CA ALA A 288 11.54 -12.41 40.20
C ALA A 288 12.73 -12.78 41.10
N LYS A 289 13.87 -13.17 40.51
CA LYS A 289 15.09 -13.51 41.28
C LYS A 289 15.71 -12.35 42.05
N ILE A 290 15.46 -11.09 41.68
CA ILE A 290 15.90 -9.91 42.44
C ILE A 290 14.91 -9.56 43.56
N ALA A 291 13.60 -9.72 43.34
CA ALA A 291 12.57 -9.39 44.32
C ALA A 291 12.33 -10.47 45.39
N PHE A 292 12.63 -11.72 45.04
CA PHE A 292 12.27 -12.93 45.78
C PHE A 292 13.44 -13.91 45.87
N ASP A 293 14.67 -13.42 46.09
CA ASP A 293 15.84 -14.32 46.20
C ASP A 293 15.71 -15.28 47.40
N GLY A 294 16.19 -16.51 47.23
CA GLY A 294 16.01 -17.60 48.19
C GLY A 294 14.58 -18.12 48.38
N ALA A 295 13.54 -17.44 47.88
CA ALA A 295 12.15 -17.84 48.00
C ALA A 295 11.64 -18.64 46.79
N GLU A 296 10.55 -19.37 46.98
CA GLU A 296 9.90 -20.16 45.93
C GLU A 296 8.76 -19.35 45.31
N LEU A 297 8.88 -19.05 44.02
CA LEU A 297 7.96 -18.18 43.29
C LEU A 297 6.61 -18.89 43.08
N LEU A 298 5.51 -18.28 43.54
CA LEU A 298 4.16 -18.74 43.23
C LEU A 298 3.74 -18.21 41.85
N THR A 299 3.82 -16.88 41.65
CA THR A 299 3.40 -16.20 40.42
C THR A 299 4.29 -14.99 40.12
N SER A 300 4.45 -14.66 38.84
CA SER A 300 5.16 -13.46 38.38
C SER A 300 4.46 -12.77 37.21
N GLY A 301 4.41 -11.44 37.24
CA GLY A 301 3.90 -10.66 36.12
C GLY A 301 4.71 -10.89 34.84
N THR A 302 4.03 -11.23 33.74
CA THR A 302 4.68 -11.32 32.42
C THR A 302 4.23 -10.18 31.52
N LEU A 303 5.13 -9.71 30.65
CA LEU A 303 4.82 -8.61 29.73
C LEU A 303 3.83 -9.07 28.65
N SER A 304 2.83 -8.24 28.34
CA SER A 304 1.81 -8.60 27.36
C SER A 304 2.39 -8.80 25.95
N LEU A 305 1.87 -9.80 25.24
CA LEU A 305 2.22 -10.14 23.86
C LEU A 305 2.17 -8.92 22.93
N PHE A 306 1.23 -8.00 23.18
CA PHE A 306 1.08 -6.73 22.46
C PHE A 306 2.32 -5.83 22.54
N ILE A 307 2.95 -5.71 23.71
CA ILE A 307 4.15 -4.88 23.87
C ILE A 307 5.35 -5.51 23.15
N CYS A 308 5.48 -6.84 23.18
CA CYS A 308 6.47 -7.56 22.37
C CYS A 308 6.27 -7.32 20.86
N LEU A 309 5.02 -7.33 20.37
CA LEU A 309 4.68 -7.02 18.98
C LEU A 309 4.99 -5.55 18.61
N LEU A 310 4.71 -4.59 19.49
CA LEU A 310 5.11 -3.19 19.29
C LEU A 310 6.64 -3.06 19.21
N ALA A 311 7.37 -3.72 20.11
CA ALA A 311 8.83 -3.71 20.13
C ALA A 311 9.44 -4.26 18.82
N CYS A 312 8.78 -5.25 18.19
CA CYS A 312 9.22 -5.81 16.91
C CYS A 312 9.36 -4.76 15.80
N ILE A 313 8.46 -3.78 15.77
CA ILE A 313 8.38 -2.73 14.74
C ILE A 313 9.66 -1.87 14.74
N PHE A 314 10.23 -1.62 15.91
CA PHE A 314 11.43 -0.77 16.06
C PHE A 314 12.74 -1.51 15.73
N THR A 315 12.81 -2.83 15.94
CA THR A 315 14.04 -3.63 15.75
C THR A 315 14.12 -4.44 14.45
N TYR A 316 13.01 -4.75 13.77
CA TYR A 316 13.07 -5.38 12.46
C TYR A 316 13.96 -4.61 11.45
N PRO A 317 14.04 -3.25 11.45
CA PRO A 317 14.96 -2.49 10.58
C PRO A 317 16.44 -2.80 10.82
N VAL A 318 16.80 -3.13 12.07
CA VAL A 318 18.17 -3.47 12.48
C VAL A 318 18.49 -4.91 12.07
N LEU A 319 17.60 -5.84 12.40
CA LEU A 319 17.76 -7.27 12.06
C LEU A 319 17.76 -7.49 10.54
N PHE A 320 16.94 -6.79 9.77
CA PHE A 320 16.97 -6.79 8.31
C PHE A 320 18.37 -6.40 7.79
N LYS A 321 18.91 -5.27 8.26
CA LYS A 321 20.23 -4.77 7.85
C LYS A 321 21.35 -5.72 8.26
N LEU A 322 21.23 -6.39 9.40
CA LEU A 322 22.18 -7.40 9.87
C LEU A 322 22.14 -8.68 9.00
N LEU A 323 20.97 -9.28 8.82
CA LEU A 323 20.76 -10.49 8.02
C LEU A 323 21.31 -10.33 6.60
N VAL A 324 20.92 -9.23 5.93
CA VAL A 324 21.34 -8.89 4.57
C VAL A 324 22.86 -8.72 4.46
N ARG A 325 23.50 -8.12 5.47
CA ARG A 325 24.96 -7.95 5.53
C ARG A 325 25.72 -9.23 5.86
N LEU A 326 25.13 -10.18 6.59
CA LEU A 326 25.76 -11.47 6.88
C LEU A 326 25.67 -12.42 5.68
N THR A 327 24.47 -12.59 5.14
CA THR A 327 24.16 -13.56 4.07
C THR A 327 24.53 -13.09 2.68
N ASN A 328 24.49 -11.78 2.38
CA ASN A 328 24.68 -11.27 1.02
C ASN A 328 25.52 -9.98 0.97
N LYS A 329 26.73 -10.04 1.54
CA LYS A 329 27.72 -8.95 1.60
C LYS A 329 27.87 -8.16 0.30
N LYS A 330 27.94 -8.84 -0.86
CA LYS A 330 28.16 -8.22 -2.18
C LYS A 330 26.99 -7.35 -2.67
N HIS A 331 25.77 -7.61 -2.20
CA HIS A 331 24.56 -6.93 -2.67
C HIS A 331 23.80 -6.17 -1.57
N ALA A 332 24.34 -6.16 -0.35
CA ALA A 332 23.68 -5.66 0.85
C ALA A 332 23.15 -4.21 0.74
N ALA A 333 23.93 -3.29 0.17
CA ALA A 333 23.53 -1.88 0.05
C ALA A 333 22.23 -1.72 -0.76
N ARG A 334 22.15 -2.34 -1.94
CA ARG A 334 20.99 -2.25 -2.85
C ARG A 334 19.74 -2.93 -2.30
N ILE A 335 19.89 -4.01 -1.52
CA ILE A 335 18.77 -4.66 -0.83
C ILE A 335 18.22 -3.78 0.31
N ILE A 336 19.09 -3.07 1.02
CA ILE A 336 18.70 -2.13 2.09
C ILE A 336 18.06 -0.85 1.51
N GLU A 337 18.55 -0.37 0.38
CA GLU A 337 18.00 0.78 -0.36
C GLU A 337 16.62 0.46 -0.94
N ALA A 338 16.51 -0.63 -1.73
CA ALA A 338 15.26 -1.05 -2.36
C ALA A 338 14.11 -1.35 -1.38
N SER A 339 14.45 -1.59 -0.10
CA SER A 339 13.49 -1.87 0.96
C SER A 339 12.79 -0.65 1.57
N GLY A 340 13.26 0.57 1.27
CA GLY A 340 12.82 1.79 1.96
C GLY A 340 13.32 1.90 3.41
N ILE A 341 13.95 0.87 3.98
CA ILE A 341 14.46 0.85 5.37
C ILE A 341 15.68 1.79 5.54
N ALA A 342 16.19 2.38 4.45
CA ALA A 342 17.13 3.51 4.46
C ALA A 342 16.45 4.88 4.65
N GLU A 343 15.15 5.00 4.40
CA GLU A 343 14.41 6.26 4.39
C GLU A 343 14.10 6.81 5.80
N LYS A 344 13.66 8.07 5.85
CA LYS A 344 13.49 8.86 7.07
C LYS A 344 12.71 8.17 8.20
N PRO A 345 11.52 7.55 8.02
CA PRO A 345 10.81 6.93 9.14
C PRO A 345 11.59 5.76 9.77
N TYR A 346 12.21 4.90 8.96
CA TYR A 346 12.98 3.76 9.46
C TYR A 346 14.33 4.18 10.06
N SER A 347 14.89 5.32 9.64
CA SER A 347 16.06 5.91 10.30
C SER A 347 15.76 6.34 11.75
N LEU A 348 14.52 6.73 12.04
CA LEU A 348 14.06 7.06 13.40
C LEU A 348 13.88 5.79 14.25
N PHE A 349 13.29 4.73 13.69
CA PHE A 349 13.13 3.45 14.40
C PHE A 349 14.47 2.86 14.87
N VAL A 350 15.50 2.89 14.02
CA VAL A 350 16.86 2.44 14.39
C VAL A 350 17.46 3.26 15.53
N ARG A 351 17.14 4.57 15.64
CA ARG A 351 17.59 5.44 16.75
C ARG A 351 16.79 5.22 18.04
N ILE A 352 15.51 4.85 17.93
CA ILE A 352 14.60 4.61 19.06
C ILE A 352 14.71 3.18 19.60
N ALA A 353 15.17 2.21 18.80
CA ALA A 353 15.30 0.80 19.20
C ALA A 353 16.07 0.56 20.52
N PRO A 354 17.15 1.28 20.87
CA PRO A 354 17.80 1.15 22.18
C PRO A 354 16.94 1.67 23.35
N VAL A 355 16.14 2.71 23.12
CA VAL A 355 15.19 3.23 24.13
C VAL A 355 14.06 2.23 24.34
N VAL A 356 13.49 1.68 23.26
CA VAL A 356 12.49 0.61 23.30
C VAL A 356 13.05 -0.63 24.00
N PHE A 357 14.32 -0.98 23.79
CA PHE A 357 15.00 -2.06 24.52
C PHE A 357 15.07 -1.80 26.02
N ILE A 358 15.50 -0.61 26.44
CA ILE A 358 15.53 -0.25 27.86
C ILE A 358 14.12 -0.28 28.46
N CYS A 359 13.12 0.27 27.77
CA CYS A 359 11.72 0.26 28.23
C CYS A 359 11.14 -1.16 28.34
N VAL A 360 11.33 -2.02 27.34
CA VAL A 360 10.81 -3.40 27.33
C VAL A 360 11.53 -4.28 28.35
N ALA A 361 12.85 -4.15 28.47
CA ALA A 361 13.64 -4.87 29.47
C ALA A 361 13.26 -4.42 30.90
N ALA A 362 13.17 -3.12 31.15
CA ALA A 362 12.78 -2.58 32.45
C ALA A 362 11.33 -2.92 32.81
N ALA A 363 10.39 -2.85 31.86
CA ALA A 363 9.00 -3.25 32.08
C ALA A 363 8.85 -4.75 32.33
N SER A 364 9.63 -5.60 31.64
CA SER A 364 9.64 -7.05 31.88
C SER A 364 10.27 -7.39 33.24
N LEU A 365 11.40 -6.76 33.58
CA LEU A 365 12.06 -6.88 34.89
C LEU A 365 11.12 -6.43 36.01
N TYR A 366 10.40 -5.33 35.80
CA TYR A 366 9.43 -4.82 36.76
C TYR A 366 8.22 -5.76 36.90
N ALA A 367 7.62 -6.18 35.79
CA ALA A 367 6.50 -7.13 35.81
C ALA A 367 6.87 -8.43 36.53
N GLY A 368 8.02 -9.03 36.20
CA GLY A 368 8.47 -10.26 36.88
C GLY A 368 8.90 -10.06 38.33
N SER A 369 9.26 -8.83 38.72
CA SER A 369 9.46 -8.46 40.13
C SER A 369 8.15 -8.27 40.90
N CYS A 370 6.99 -8.25 40.23
CA CYS A 370 5.67 -8.18 40.86
C CYS A 370 5.04 -9.58 40.87
N GLY A 371 4.37 -9.92 41.98
CA GLY A 371 3.84 -11.26 42.21
C GLY A 371 3.92 -11.65 43.69
N LEU A 372 3.97 -12.96 43.93
CA LEU A 372 4.02 -13.56 45.27
C LEU A 372 5.04 -14.71 45.30
N ALA A 373 5.81 -14.80 46.37
CA ALA A 373 6.77 -15.88 46.61
C ALA A 373 6.78 -16.33 48.07
N LEU A 374 7.16 -17.58 48.29
CA LEU A 374 7.06 -18.29 49.56
C LEU A 374 8.47 -18.48 50.15
N GLY A 375 8.84 -17.58 51.06
CA GLY A 375 10.06 -17.67 51.87
C GLY A 375 9.94 -18.76 52.94
N ASN A 376 10.99 -18.94 53.74
CA ASN A 376 11.03 -20.03 54.72
C ASN A 376 10.14 -19.78 55.95
N ASP A 377 10.04 -18.51 56.36
CA ASP A 377 9.35 -18.01 57.55
C ASP A 377 8.32 -16.90 57.26
N ALA A 378 8.32 -16.38 56.02
CA ALA A 378 7.44 -15.28 55.59
C ALA A 378 7.05 -15.38 54.11
N VAL A 379 5.93 -14.74 53.76
CA VAL A 379 5.49 -14.55 52.37
C VAL A 379 6.07 -13.25 51.85
N LEU A 380 6.65 -13.28 50.65
CA LEU A 380 7.18 -12.10 49.97
C LEU A 380 6.18 -11.65 48.88
N ARG A 381 5.63 -10.45 49.05
CA ARG A 381 4.64 -9.84 48.16
C ARG A 381 5.24 -8.62 47.45
N ARG A 382 4.90 -8.41 46.18
CA ARG A 382 5.19 -7.15 45.50
C ARG A 382 4.12 -6.80 44.48
N ASP A 383 3.41 -5.70 44.74
CA ASP A 383 2.28 -5.26 43.93
C ASP A 383 2.72 -4.40 42.73
N THR A 384 1.92 -4.45 41.66
CA THR A 384 2.03 -3.48 40.56
C THR A 384 1.79 -2.07 41.10
N GLY A 385 2.67 -1.14 40.74
CA GLY A 385 2.74 0.22 41.31
C GLY A 385 3.72 0.37 42.48
N ARG A 386 4.13 -0.72 43.15
CA ARG A 386 5.10 -0.69 44.27
C ARG A 386 6.51 -1.07 43.82
N LEU A 387 7.52 -0.48 44.46
CA LEU A 387 8.95 -0.66 44.13
C LEU A 387 9.73 -1.50 45.15
N GLN A 388 9.16 -1.74 46.33
CA GLN A 388 9.74 -2.56 47.39
C GLN A 388 9.01 -3.90 47.45
N THR A 389 9.71 -4.96 47.86
CA THR A 389 9.09 -6.22 48.27
C THR A 389 8.64 -6.06 49.72
N GLU A 390 7.41 -6.45 50.02
CA GLU A 390 6.83 -6.46 51.36
C GLU A 390 6.92 -7.87 51.95
N THR A 391 7.35 -7.95 53.21
CA THR A 391 7.42 -9.19 53.98
C THR A 391 6.15 -9.31 54.82
N CYS A 392 5.29 -10.25 54.44
CA CYS A 392 4.01 -10.52 55.07
C CYS A 392 4.07 -11.84 55.86
N SER A 393 3.19 -11.98 56.86
CA SER A 393 2.99 -13.26 57.52
C SER A 393 2.30 -14.26 56.58
N TYR A 394 2.62 -15.54 56.73
CA TYR A 394 1.80 -16.62 56.14
C TYR A 394 0.34 -16.58 56.60
N SER A 395 0.05 -15.99 57.77
CA SER A 395 -1.32 -15.77 58.28
C SER A 395 -2.07 -14.61 57.61
N ASP A 396 -1.40 -13.77 56.83
CA ASP A 396 -2.03 -12.65 56.10
C ASP A 396 -2.75 -13.11 54.81
N PHE A 397 -2.71 -14.42 54.53
CA PHE A 397 -3.30 -15.06 53.36
C PHE A 397 -4.10 -16.30 53.74
N THR A 398 -5.08 -16.65 52.91
CA THR A 398 -5.64 -18.00 52.84
C THR A 398 -5.18 -18.65 51.54
N PHE A 399 -4.62 -19.85 51.64
CA PHE A 399 -4.12 -20.61 50.51
C PHE A 399 -5.15 -21.66 50.08
N TYR A 400 -5.29 -21.83 48.77
CA TYR A 400 -6.19 -22.78 48.14
C TYR A 400 -5.39 -23.67 47.19
N THR A 401 -5.72 -24.95 47.13
CA THR A 401 -5.10 -25.91 46.20
C THR A 401 -6.14 -26.60 45.34
N ALA A 402 -5.78 -26.91 44.10
CA ALA A 402 -6.64 -27.61 43.13
C ALA A 402 -5.84 -28.68 42.37
N GLU A 403 -6.46 -29.84 42.12
CA GLU A 403 -5.86 -30.94 41.35
C GLU A 403 -6.24 -30.94 39.86
N GLY A 404 -6.98 -29.92 39.40
CA GLY A 404 -7.28 -29.69 38.00
C GLY A 404 -8.16 -28.48 37.76
N TYR A 405 -8.63 -28.34 36.53
CA TYR A 405 -9.59 -27.31 36.11
C TYR A 405 -10.64 -27.89 35.16
N THR A 406 -11.87 -27.38 35.19
CA THR A 406 -12.91 -27.73 34.21
C THR A 406 -12.90 -26.74 33.04
N GLU A 407 -12.75 -27.26 31.81
CA GLU A 407 -12.93 -26.47 30.59
C GLU A 407 -14.39 -26.02 30.40
N SER A 408 -14.60 -24.95 29.62
CA SER A 408 -15.93 -24.39 29.34
C SER A 408 -16.95 -25.33 28.67
N ASP A 409 -16.53 -26.53 28.27
CA ASP A 409 -17.39 -27.61 27.73
C ASP A 409 -17.65 -28.76 28.74
N GLY A 410 -17.18 -28.62 29.98
CA GLY A 410 -17.35 -29.59 31.07
C GLY A 410 -16.27 -30.66 31.17
N ARG A 411 -15.18 -30.58 30.40
CA ARG A 411 -14.04 -31.51 30.52
C ARG A 411 -13.08 -31.10 31.63
N PHE A 412 -12.95 -31.91 32.67
CA PHE A 412 -11.92 -31.77 33.70
C PHE A 412 -10.53 -32.17 33.16
N THR A 413 -9.53 -31.34 33.41
CA THR A 413 -8.11 -31.59 33.09
C THR A 413 -7.29 -31.56 34.37
N GLU A 414 -6.60 -32.68 34.67
CA GLU A 414 -5.70 -32.79 35.81
C GLU A 414 -4.52 -31.81 35.73
N GLY A 415 -4.17 -31.21 36.86
CA GLY A 415 -3.04 -30.28 37.00
C GLY A 415 -3.01 -29.69 38.40
N GLN A 416 -1.83 -29.67 39.04
CA GLN A 416 -1.69 -29.23 40.42
C GLN A 416 -1.49 -27.70 40.48
N TRP A 417 -2.35 -26.97 41.18
CA TRP A 417 -2.31 -25.51 41.30
C TRP A 417 -2.32 -25.08 42.76
N ILE A 418 -1.64 -23.96 43.05
CA ILE A 418 -1.72 -23.26 44.33
C ILE A 418 -2.15 -21.82 44.07
N CYS A 419 -3.08 -21.35 44.89
CA CYS A 419 -3.59 -20.00 44.92
C CYS A 419 -3.44 -19.42 46.33
N ALA A 420 -3.22 -18.11 46.43
CA ALA A 420 -3.22 -17.34 47.66
C ALA A 420 -4.19 -16.16 47.52
N VAL A 421 -5.04 -15.95 48.53
CA VAL A 421 -5.97 -14.83 48.63
C VAL A 421 -5.58 -14.01 49.86
N SER A 422 -5.47 -12.69 49.74
CA SER A 422 -5.17 -11.80 50.87
C SER A 422 -6.29 -11.82 51.92
N ALA A 423 -5.96 -11.54 53.18
CA ALA A 423 -6.92 -11.56 54.29
C ALA A 423 -8.08 -10.54 54.17
N ASP A 424 -7.97 -9.55 53.28
CA ASP A 424 -9.04 -8.60 52.93
C ASP A 424 -9.93 -9.08 51.75
N GLY A 425 -9.59 -10.20 51.12
CA GLY A 425 -10.27 -10.75 49.94
C GLY A 425 -10.08 -9.95 48.65
N LYS A 426 -9.33 -8.84 48.67
CA LYS A 426 -9.22 -7.92 47.52
C LYS A 426 -8.19 -8.31 46.48
N THR A 427 -7.24 -9.21 46.79
CA THR A 427 -6.20 -9.61 45.83
C THR A 427 -5.97 -11.13 45.87
N VAL A 428 -5.78 -11.69 44.68
CA VAL A 428 -5.62 -13.13 44.44
C VAL A 428 -4.36 -13.36 43.58
N TRP A 429 -3.61 -14.41 43.91
CA TRP A 429 -2.40 -14.84 43.20
C TRP A 429 -2.50 -16.34 42.94
N GLN A 430 -2.37 -16.79 41.70
CA GLN A 430 -2.43 -18.21 41.30
C GLN A 430 -1.15 -18.58 40.55
N SER A 431 -0.67 -19.82 40.69
CA SER A 431 0.52 -20.28 39.97
C SER A 431 0.38 -20.15 38.44
N ASP A 432 1.40 -19.58 37.77
CA ASP A 432 1.34 -19.19 36.34
C ASP A 432 1.17 -20.40 35.37
N VAL A 433 1.39 -21.62 35.87
CA VAL A 433 1.31 -22.92 35.18
C VAL A 433 0.95 -24.01 36.19
N PRO A 434 0.51 -25.22 35.74
CA PRO A 434 0.44 -26.38 36.62
C PRO A 434 1.82 -26.71 37.19
N LEU A 435 1.87 -26.98 38.48
CA LEU A 435 3.08 -27.35 39.21
C LEU A 435 3.40 -28.84 38.99
N ALA A 436 4.70 -29.18 39.00
CA ALA A 436 5.12 -30.57 39.13
C ALA A 436 4.75 -31.08 40.53
N LYS A 437 4.29 -32.34 40.64
CA LYS A 437 3.76 -32.87 41.92
C LYS A 437 4.75 -32.73 43.09
N GLU A 438 6.03 -33.03 42.87
CA GLU A 438 7.08 -32.87 43.89
C GLU A 438 7.21 -31.42 44.41
N THR A 439 7.01 -30.43 43.54
CA THR A 439 7.01 -29.00 43.90
C THR A 439 5.72 -28.60 44.60
N TYR A 440 4.57 -29.11 44.14
CA TYR A 440 3.27 -28.87 44.76
C TYR A 440 3.22 -29.42 46.20
N ASP A 441 3.61 -30.68 46.39
CA ASP A 441 3.58 -31.34 47.69
C ASP A 441 4.49 -30.59 48.70
N ALA A 442 5.71 -30.21 48.29
CA ALA A 442 6.65 -29.45 49.11
C ALA A 442 6.16 -28.03 49.47
N LEU A 443 5.51 -27.32 48.54
CA LEU A 443 4.91 -26.01 48.83
C LEU A 443 3.71 -26.13 49.79
N CYS A 444 2.89 -27.17 49.66
CA CYS A 444 1.77 -27.43 50.58
C CYS A 444 2.26 -27.74 52.01
N GLU A 445 3.33 -28.51 52.14
CA GLU A 445 4.02 -28.77 53.41
C GLU A 445 4.52 -27.45 54.02
N LYS A 446 5.30 -26.67 53.28
CA LYS A 446 5.87 -25.38 53.70
C LYS A 446 4.84 -24.35 54.16
N ILE A 447 3.72 -24.24 53.45
CA ILE A 447 2.58 -23.36 53.81
C ILE A 447 1.96 -23.81 55.14
N THR A 448 1.84 -25.13 55.35
CA THR A 448 1.24 -25.72 56.56
C THR A 448 2.16 -25.61 57.78
N GLU A 449 3.47 -25.86 57.62
CA GLU A 449 4.48 -25.71 58.68
C GLU A 449 4.55 -24.26 59.21
N ASN A 450 4.36 -23.28 58.32
CA ASN A 450 4.28 -21.86 58.68
C ASN A 450 2.92 -21.43 59.28
N GLY A 451 2.02 -22.38 59.56
CA GLY A 451 0.76 -22.12 60.25
C GLY A 451 -0.29 -21.36 59.44
N ALA A 452 -0.15 -21.31 58.11
CA ALA A 452 -1.15 -20.71 57.24
C ALA A 452 -2.42 -21.58 57.17
N LYS A 453 -3.52 -21.00 56.69
CA LYS A 453 -4.72 -21.78 56.32
C LYS A 453 -4.57 -22.28 54.89
N LEU A 454 -4.35 -23.57 54.73
CA LEU A 454 -4.44 -24.29 53.45
C LEU A 454 -5.84 -24.93 53.32
N GLN A 455 -6.49 -24.73 52.17
CA GLN A 455 -7.81 -25.29 51.85
C GLN A 455 -7.77 -26.02 50.51
N PHE A 456 -8.50 -27.12 50.40
CA PHE A 456 -8.66 -27.85 49.14
C PHE A 456 -9.92 -27.38 48.40
N VAL A 457 -9.78 -27.04 47.12
CA VAL A 457 -10.90 -26.89 46.18
C VAL A 457 -10.80 -27.97 45.11
N HIS A 458 -11.94 -28.45 44.62
CA HIS A 458 -11.94 -29.57 43.67
C HIS A 458 -11.44 -29.18 42.27
N ASP A 459 -11.55 -27.89 41.94
CA ASP A 459 -11.45 -27.36 40.57
C ASP A 459 -11.00 -25.89 40.63
N ASN A 460 -10.00 -25.50 39.82
CA ASN A 460 -9.53 -24.11 39.73
C ASN A 460 -10.62 -23.12 39.27
N THR A 461 -11.71 -23.58 38.64
CA THR A 461 -12.85 -22.72 38.31
C THR A 461 -13.41 -21.99 39.55
N GLN A 462 -13.31 -22.60 40.74
CA GLN A 462 -13.68 -21.97 42.02
C GLN A 462 -12.69 -20.87 42.47
N ILE A 463 -11.43 -20.93 42.01
CA ILE A 463 -10.43 -19.86 42.18
C ILE A 463 -10.67 -18.75 41.15
N ASP A 464 -11.13 -19.07 39.94
CA ASP A 464 -11.51 -18.07 38.93
C ASP A 464 -12.75 -17.26 39.34
N GLU A 465 -13.71 -17.86 40.04
CA GLU A 465 -14.83 -17.13 40.68
C GLU A 465 -14.32 -16.14 41.76
N LEU A 466 -13.31 -16.54 42.57
CA LEU A 466 -12.67 -15.66 43.55
C LEU A 466 -11.88 -14.52 42.89
N ASN A 467 -11.17 -14.81 41.79
CA ASN A 467 -10.50 -13.79 40.95
C ASN A 467 -11.49 -12.72 40.46
N VAL A 468 -12.64 -13.13 39.92
CA VAL A 468 -13.67 -12.22 39.41
C VAL A 468 -14.33 -11.42 40.54
N ALA A 469 -14.61 -12.04 41.69
CA ALA A 469 -15.16 -11.34 42.85
C ALA A 469 -14.21 -10.24 43.37
N ALA A 470 -12.91 -10.56 43.49
CA ALA A 470 -11.88 -9.61 43.91
C ALA A 470 -11.74 -8.44 42.92
N GLN A 471 -11.75 -8.71 41.60
CA GLN A 471 -11.67 -7.66 40.57
C GLN A 471 -12.89 -6.74 40.56
N ASN A 472 -14.10 -7.26 40.77
CA ASN A 472 -15.30 -6.41 40.85
C ASN A 472 -15.25 -5.48 42.07
N GLY A 473 -14.83 -6.00 43.24
CA GLY A 473 -14.68 -5.21 44.47
C GLY A 473 -13.58 -4.13 44.44
N GLN A 474 -12.72 -4.12 43.42
CA GLN A 474 -11.75 -3.04 43.15
C GLN A 474 -12.28 -1.95 42.21
N ASN A 475 -13.43 -2.14 41.56
CA ASN A 475 -14.02 -1.17 40.62
C ASN A 475 -15.17 -0.32 41.25
N GLU A 476 -15.45 -0.52 42.54
CA GLU A 476 -16.49 0.21 43.29
C GLU A 476 -15.91 1.22 44.31
N GLU A 477 -14.58 1.42 44.34
CA GLU A 477 -13.84 2.43 45.12
C GLU A 477 -13.22 3.54 44.23
#